data_AF-A0A562QNH4-F1
#
_entry.id   AF-A0A562QNH4-F1
#
_cell.length_a   1.000
_cell.length_b   1.000
_cell.length_c   1.000
_cell.angle_alpha   90.00
_cell.angle_beta   90.00
_cell.angle_gamma   90.00
#
_symmetry.space_group_name_H-M   'P 1'
#
loop_
_entity.id
_entity.type
_entity.pdbx_description
1 polymer ?
#
loop_
_entity_poly.entity_id
_entity_poly.type
_entity_poly.pdbx_seq_one_letter_code
_entity_poly.pdbx_strand_id
1 'polypeptide(L)' 'MEGEAEPADSPEAFLTTLGESLKQREGVDAGLAEILKTYILKAAPAQNPVAQAKDAILKLAGERANPPKPEVANG' A
#
# COMPACT_ATOMS: atom_id res chain seq x y z
N MET A 1 19.46 -7.90 -33.09
CA MET A 1 19.15 -7.89 -31.65
C MET A 1 18.56 -6.53 -31.40
N GLU A 2 17.24 -6.44 -31.51
CA GLU A 2 16.51 -5.20 -31.34
C GLU A 2 16.64 -4.80 -29.87
N GLY A 3 17.23 -3.63 -29.63
CA GLY A 3 17.30 -3.06 -28.30
C GLY A 3 15.88 -2.74 -27.88
N GLU A 4 15.30 -3.63 -27.08
CA GLU A 4 14.15 -3.33 -26.24
C GLU A 4 14.55 -2.12 -25.40
N ALA A 5 14.08 -0.95 -25.80
CA ALA A 5 14.19 0.24 -24.97
C ALA A 5 13.37 -0.06 -23.72
N GLU A 6 14.07 -0.36 -22.61
CA GLU A 6 13.46 -0.37 -21.28
C GLU A 6 12.65 0.94 -21.18
N PRO A 7 11.32 0.87 -20.97
CA PRO A 7 10.51 2.08 -20.89
C PRO A 7 11.15 2.94 -19.80
N ALA A 8 11.52 4.18 -20.15
CA ALA A 8 12.18 5.09 -19.24
C ALA A 8 11.39 5.11 -17.92
N ASP A 9 11.96 4.52 -16.88
CA ASP A 9 11.26 4.25 -15.62
C ASP A 9 10.94 5.60 -15.00
N SER A 10 9.70 6.06 -15.18
CA SER A 10 9.29 7.34 -14.64
C SER A 10 9.29 7.24 -13.12
N PRO A 11 9.54 8.34 -12.38
CA PRO A 11 9.46 8.32 -10.93
C PRO A 11 8.13 7.74 -10.42
N GLU A 12 7.02 7.95 -11.14
CA GLU A 12 5.72 7.36 -10.85
C GLU A 12 5.70 5.84 -11.01
N ALA A 13 6.30 5.33 -12.10
CA ALA A 13 6.39 3.89 -12.36
C ALA A 13 7.25 3.19 -11.29
N PHE A 14 8.41 3.77 -10.97
CA PHE A 14 9.29 3.27 -9.92
C PHE A 14 8.56 3.19 -8.57
N LEU A 15 7.91 4.28 -8.15
CA LEU A 15 7.23 4.35 -6.85
C LEU A 15 6.02 3.41 -6.78
N THR A 16 5.31 3.21 -7.89
CA THR A 16 4.22 2.24 -7.99
C THR A 16 4.73 0.81 -7.85
N THR A 17 5.79 0.47 -8.57
CA THR A 17 6.45 -0.84 -8.52
C THR A 17 7.03 -1.12 -7.13
N LEU A 18 7.60 -0.10 -6.47
CA LEU A 18 8.08 -0.20 -5.09
C LEU A 18 6.95 -0.53 -4.12
N GLY A 19 5.79 0.14 -4.24
CA GLY A 19 4.62 -0.14 -3.42
C GLY A 19 4.09 -1.57 -3.58
N GLU A 20 4.01 -2.06 -4.82
CA GLU A 20 3.65 -3.45 -5.11
C GLU A 20 4.67 -4.44 -4.54
N SER A 21 5.96 -4.16 -4.72
CA SER A 21 7.04 -5.02 -4.22
C SER A 21 7.03 -5.13 -2.69
N LEU A 22 6.72 -4.04 -1.99
CA LEU A 22 6.56 -4.05 -0.53
C LEU A 22 5.40 -4.94 -0.09
N LYS A 23 4.28 -4.95 -0.83
CA LYS A 23 3.11 -5.77 -0.51
C LYS A 23 3.37 -7.27 -0.65
N GLN A 24 4.26 -7.66 -1.57
CA GLN A 24 4.66 -9.05 -1.79
C GLN A 24 5.79 -9.53 -0.85
N ARG A 25 6.39 -8.62 -0.08
CA ARG A 25 7.54 -8.93 0.78
C ARG A 25 7.09 -9.61 2.07
N GLU A 26 7.72 -10.74 2.37
CA GLU A 26 7.50 -11.45 3.63
C GLU A 26 7.82 -10.56 4.84
N GLY A 27 6.95 -10.59 5.85
CA GLY A 27 7.06 -9.78 7.05
C GLY A 27 6.61 -8.32 6.88
N VAL A 28 6.23 -7.89 5.67
CA VAL A 28 5.58 -6.59 5.45
C VAL A 28 4.06 -6.76 5.53
N ASP A 29 3.43 -5.88 6.30
CA ASP A 29 1.99 -5.84 6.36
C ASP A 29 1.39 -5.31 5.05
N ALA A 30 0.58 -6.13 4.38
CA ALA A 30 -0.02 -5.79 3.09
C ALA A 30 -0.92 -4.54 3.14
N GLY A 31 -1.60 -4.30 4.26
CA GLY A 31 -2.42 -3.10 4.46
C GLY A 31 -1.56 -1.85 4.65
N LEU A 32 -0.46 -1.96 5.39
CA LEU A 32 0.50 -0.87 5.53
C LEU A 32 1.21 -0.54 4.21
N ALA A 33 1.61 -1.54 3.44
CA ALA A 33 2.20 -1.36 2.12
C ALA A 33 1.24 -0.63 1.16
N GLU A 34 -0.05 -0.98 1.19
CA GLU A 34 -1.08 -0.30 0.40
C GLU A 34 -1.24 1.18 0.79
N ILE A 35 -1.19 1.48 2.09
CA ILE A 35 -1.25 2.86 2.60
C ILE A 35 -0.04 3.67 2.11
N LEU A 36 1.17 3.10 2.18
CA LEU A 36 2.37 3.76 1.68
C LEU A 36 2.26 4.02 0.17
N LYS A 37 1.81 3.05 -0.61
CA LYS A 37 1.58 3.21 -2.06
C LYS A 37 0.56 4.32 -2.36
N THR A 38 -0.51 4.39 -1.59
CA THR A 38 -1.64 5.31 -1.84
C THR A 38 -1.33 6.76 -1.48
N TYR A 39 -0.56 7.00 -0.41
CA TYR A 39 -0.39 8.35 0.14
C TYR A 39 1.05 8.88 0.05
N ILE A 40 2.06 7.99 0.11
CA ILE A 40 3.47 8.38 0.25
C ILE A 40 4.26 8.15 -1.04
N LEU A 41 4.15 6.95 -1.63
CA LEU A 41 4.92 6.53 -2.81
C LEU A 41 4.25 7.03 -4.09
N LYS A 42 4.16 8.35 -4.23
CA LYS A 42 3.64 9.05 -5.41
C LYS A 42 4.62 10.14 -5.82
N ALA A 43 4.78 10.36 -7.11
CA ALA A 43 5.64 11.45 -7.59
C ALA A 43 5.10 12.84 -7.23
N ALA A 44 3.76 12.96 -7.16
CA ALA A 44 3.06 14.14 -6.65
C ALA A 44 2.17 13.73 -5.47
N PRO A 45 2.73 13.64 -4.25
CA PRO A 45 1.94 13.39 -3.05
C PRO A 45 1.05 14.60 -2.73
N ALA A 46 -0.02 14.37 -1.97
CA ALA A 46 -0.87 15.46 -1.48
C ALA A 46 -0.08 16.41 -0.55
N GLN A 47 -0.66 17.57 -0.20
CA GLN A 47 0.00 18.56 0.66
C GLN A 47 0.38 18.00 2.05
N ASN A 48 -0.40 17.05 2.58
CA ASN A 48 -0.18 16.44 3.90
C ASN A 48 -0.24 14.89 3.83
N PRO A 49 0.67 14.26 3.09
CA PRO A 49 0.58 12.84 2.76
C PRO A 49 0.78 11.95 4.00
N VAL A 50 1.64 12.41 4.93
CA VAL A 50 1.90 11.73 6.21
C VAL A 50 0.66 11.74 7.12
N ALA A 51 -0.08 12.85 7.16
CA ALA A 51 -1.31 12.94 7.96
C ALA A 51 -2.37 11.97 7.42
N GLN A 52 -2.56 11.93 6.09
CA GLN A 52 -3.48 11.00 5.45
C GLN A 52 -3.08 9.54 5.66
N ALA A 53 -1.79 9.22 5.53
CA ALA A 53 -1.27 7.88 5.80
C ALA A 53 -1.52 7.48 7.26
N LYS A 54 -1.28 8.39 8.21
CA LYS A 54 -1.54 8.16 9.63
C LYS A 54 -3.03 7.86 9.89
N ASP A 55 -3.93 8.65 9.34
CA ASP A 55 -5.37 8.42 9.50
C ASP A 55 -5.80 7.06 8.94
N ALA A 56 -5.25 6.68 7.78
CA ALA A 56 -5.48 5.36 7.19
C ALA A 56 -4.92 4.22 8.07
N ILE A 57 -3.74 4.40 8.68
CA ILE A 57 -3.16 3.42 9.61
C ILE A 57 -4.05 3.26 10.85
N LEU A 58 -4.53 4.37 11.42
CA LEU A 58 -5.42 4.35 12.58
C LEU A 58 -6.74 3.62 12.26
N LYS A 59 -7.29 3.87 11.07
CA LYS A 59 -8.47 3.14 10.59
C LYS A 59 -8.20 1.63 10.47
N LEU A 60 -7.10 1.25 9.81
CA LEU A 60 -6.70 -0.15 9.64
C LEU A 60 -6.49 -0.85 10.99
N ALA A 61 -5.85 -0.16 11.94
CA ALA A 61 -5.67 -0.67 13.30
C ALA A 61 -7.00 -0.86 14.02
N GLY A 62 -7.95 0.07 13.87
CA GLY A 62 -9.30 -0.03 14.41
C GLY A 62 -10.08 -1.22 13.84
N GLU A 63 -10.02 -1.42 12.53
CA GLU A 63 -10.66 -2.57 11.85
C GLU A 63 -10.09 -3.90 12.34
N ARG A 64 -8.78 -3.97 12.58
CA ARG A 64 -8.11 -5.19 13.09
C ARG A 64 -8.30 -5.42 14.58
N ALA A 65 -8.45 -4.37 15.36
CA ALA A 65 -8.76 -4.47 16.78
C ALA A 65 -10.20 -4.94 17.03
N ASN A 66 -11.09 -4.82 16.05
CA ASN A 66 -12.48 -5.26 16.13
C ASN A 66 -12.84 -6.23 14.99
N PRO A 67 -12.26 -7.43 14.97
CA PRO A 67 -12.59 -8.42 13.94
C PRO A 67 -14.08 -8.79 14.06
N PRO A 68 -14.81 -8.93 12.94
CA PRO A 68 -16.18 -9.40 12.98
C PRO A 68 -16.21 -10.77 13.68
N LYS A 69 -17.14 -10.95 14.62
CA LYS A 69 -17.32 -12.23 15.30
C LYS A 69 -17.61 -13.30 14.24
N PRO A 70 -16.95 -14.47 14.29
CA PRO A 70 -17.31 -15.56 13.40
C PRO A 70 -18.80 -15.89 13.60
N GLU A 71 -19.55 -15.89 12.51
CA GLU A 71 -20.92 -16.39 12.50
C GLU A 71 -20.85 -17.87 12.94
N VAL A 72 -21.33 -18.16 14.14
CA VAL A 72 -21.54 -19.53 14.60
C VAL A 72 -22.61 -20.13 13.70
N ALA A 73 -22.18 -20.85 12.65
CA ALA A 73 -23.02 -21.76 11.91
C ALA A 73 -23.54 -22.82 12.90
N ASN A 74 -24.75 -22.58 13.43
CA ASN A 74 -25.44 -23.52 14.29
C ASN A 74 -26.11 -24.59 13.42
N GLY A 75 -25.73 -25.85 13.67
CA GLY A 75 -26.61 -27.02 13.64
C GLY A 75 -27.02 -27.55 12.28
#